data_AF-A0AAP4V2L5-F1
#
_entry.id   AF-A0AAP4V2L5-F1
#
_cell.length_a   1.000
_cell.length_b   1.000
_cell.length_c   1.000
_cell.angle_alpha   90.00
_cell.angle_beta   90.00
_cell.angle_gamma   90.00
#
_symmetry.space_group_name_H-M   'P 1'
#
loop_
_entity.id
_entity.type
_entity.pdbx_description
1 polymer ?
#
loop_
_entity_poly.entity_id
_entity_poly.type
_entity_poly.pdbx_seq_one_letter_code
_entity_poly.pdbx_strand_id
1 'polypeptide(L)'
;MKLIDIANRIDKSDKNRASVNIEELARELNVDLDWVEQDRITAYWIGNWYCTDSYVGYIMYFFDDKPMAFSSQLGRKCDEGFHWFSLEIAEKVQEYLISLIVEENKIDVKICGINAEVQDNYIIEFNSQLLSSNRPMLNGEKVEIVKRIKNKDYGIDTALKVRLANGEEKQVDIQDLKFGYYLK
;
A
#
# COMPACT_ATOMS: atom_id res chain seq x y z
N MET A 1 -42.19 8.30 3.93
CA MET A 1 -41.64 6.92 3.93
C MET A 1 -40.63 6.83 5.07
N LYS A 2 -40.61 5.75 5.85
CA LYS A 2 -39.63 5.57 6.93
C LYS A 2 -38.36 4.89 6.39
N LEU A 3 -37.22 5.06 7.05
CA LEU A 3 -35.96 4.39 6.66
C LEU A 3 -36.09 2.86 6.66
N ILE A 4 -36.87 2.31 7.59
CA ILE A 4 -37.17 0.88 7.63
C ILE A 4 -37.97 0.41 6.39
N ASP A 5 -38.82 1.26 5.83
CA ASP A 5 -39.56 0.92 4.60
C ASP A 5 -38.60 0.85 3.41
N ILE A 6 -37.58 1.72 3.38
CA ILE A 6 -36.52 1.72 2.36
C ILE A 6 -35.67 0.47 2.51
N ALA A 7 -35.15 0.19 3.71
CA ALA A 7 -34.32 -0.99 3.96
C ALA A 7 -34.99 -2.31 3.56
N ASN A 8 -36.31 -2.41 3.75
CA ASN A 8 -37.10 -3.59 3.39
C ASN A 8 -37.43 -3.71 1.89
N ARG A 9 -37.29 -2.62 1.12
CA ARG A 9 -37.70 -2.56 -0.30
C ARG A 9 -36.55 -2.22 -1.26
N ILE A 10 -35.38 -1.89 -0.73
CA ILE A 10 -34.20 -1.54 -1.52
C ILE A 10 -33.83 -2.71 -2.44
N ASP A 11 -33.44 -2.39 -3.66
CA ASP A 11 -32.92 -3.39 -4.59
C ASP A 11 -31.58 -3.91 -4.04
N LYS A 12 -31.56 -5.18 -3.61
CA LYS A 12 -30.36 -5.86 -3.11
C LYS A 12 -29.59 -6.61 -4.20
N SER A 13 -29.91 -6.41 -5.47
CA SER A 13 -29.18 -7.00 -6.59
C SER A 13 -27.77 -6.41 -6.73
N ASP A 14 -26.87 -7.17 -7.38
CA ASP A 14 -25.50 -6.72 -7.64
C ASP A 14 -25.44 -5.41 -8.45
N LYS A 15 -26.48 -5.10 -9.23
CA LYS A 15 -26.57 -3.86 -10.01
C LYS A 15 -26.73 -2.61 -9.15
N ASN A 16 -27.28 -2.75 -7.94
CA ASN A 16 -27.49 -1.65 -7.01
C ASN A 16 -26.52 -1.69 -5.82
N ARG A 17 -25.57 -2.63 -5.82
CA ARG A 17 -24.58 -2.78 -4.74
C ARG A 17 -23.67 -1.56 -4.72
N ALA A 18 -23.54 -0.95 -3.55
CA ALA A 18 -22.56 0.09 -3.27
C ALA A 18 -21.30 -0.56 -2.70
N SER A 19 -20.14 0.07 -2.91
CA SER A 19 -18.90 -0.34 -2.25
C SER A 19 -18.97 0.00 -0.76
N VAL A 20 -18.51 -0.91 0.09
CA VAL A 20 -18.31 -0.64 1.51
C VAL A 20 -16.90 -0.08 1.67
N ASN A 21 -16.78 1.18 2.07
CA ASN A 21 -15.48 1.75 2.48
C ASN A 21 -15.20 1.34 3.92
N ILE A 22 -14.53 0.19 4.10
CA ILE A 22 -14.32 -0.40 5.43
C ILE A 22 -13.45 0.48 6.34
N GLU A 23 -12.46 1.18 5.76
CA GLU A 23 -11.57 2.09 6.49
C GLU A 23 -12.34 3.30 7.06
N GLU A 24 -13.26 3.87 6.27
CA GLU A 24 -14.07 5.01 6.69
C GLU A 24 -15.08 4.61 7.77
N LEU A 25 -15.70 3.43 7.63
CA LEU A 25 -16.58 2.86 8.65
C LEU A 25 -15.82 2.55 9.95
N ALA A 26 -14.59 2.02 9.85
CA ALA A 26 -13.73 1.77 10.99
C ALA A 26 -13.34 3.07 11.69
N ARG A 27 -12.96 4.10 10.94
CA ARG A 27 -12.63 5.43 11.48
C ARG A 27 -13.81 6.05 12.23
N GLU A 28 -15.02 5.96 11.68
CA GLU A 28 -16.26 6.42 12.34
C GLU A 28 -16.46 5.74 13.72
N LEU A 29 -16.12 4.46 13.82
CA LEU A 29 -16.21 3.67 15.06
C LEU A 29 -14.92 3.69 15.89
N ASN A 30 -13.96 4.56 15.59
CA ASN A 30 -12.65 4.66 16.26
C ASN A 30 -11.86 3.33 16.27
N VAL A 31 -11.91 2.60 15.16
CA VAL A 31 -11.12 1.38 14.92
C VAL A 31 -10.04 1.70 13.88
N ASP A 32 -8.79 1.38 14.22
CA ASP A 32 -7.65 1.51 13.31
C ASP A 32 -7.54 0.23 12.46
N LEU A 33 -8.20 0.27 11.31
CA LEU A 33 -8.29 -0.85 10.37
C LEU A 33 -8.08 -0.32 8.96
N ASP A 34 -7.02 -0.81 8.32
CA ASP A 34 -6.76 -0.59 6.90
C ASP A 34 -7.72 -1.42 6.04
N TRP A 35 -7.65 -1.25 4.71
CA TRP A 35 -8.43 -2.07 3.79
C TRP A 35 -8.27 -3.57 4.08
N VAL A 36 -9.40 -4.24 4.30
CA VAL A 36 -9.50 -5.69 4.49
C VAL A 36 -10.68 -6.22 3.69
N GLU A 37 -10.54 -7.43 3.15
CA GLU A 37 -11.63 -8.12 2.48
C GLU A 37 -12.64 -8.65 3.51
N GLN A 38 -13.92 -8.34 3.32
CA GLN A 38 -15.01 -8.72 4.23
C GLN A 38 -16.33 -8.83 3.47
N ASP A 39 -17.24 -9.68 3.94
CA ASP A 39 -18.52 -9.97 3.27
C ASP A 39 -19.77 -9.74 4.14
N ARG A 40 -19.61 -9.64 5.47
CA ARG A 40 -20.72 -9.47 6.41
C ARG A 40 -21.39 -8.11 6.36
N ILE A 41 -20.64 -7.07 5.99
CA ILE A 41 -21.17 -5.73 5.79
C ILE A 41 -21.41 -5.54 4.30
N THR A 42 -22.64 -5.19 3.95
CA THR A 42 -23.07 -4.89 2.59
C THR A 42 -23.72 -3.52 2.51
N ALA A 43 -23.67 -2.92 1.33
CA ALA A 43 -24.19 -1.58 1.10
C ALA A 43 -24.96 -1.53 -0.22
N TYR A 44 -26.03 -0.74 -0.24
CA TYR A 44 -26.88 -0.56 -1.42
C TYR A 44 -27.28 0.90 -1.56
N TRP A 45 -27.31 1.39 -2.80
CA TRP A 45 -27.71 2.77 -3.06
C TRP A 45 -29.21 2.94 -2.81
N ILE A 46 -29.56 3.95 -2.00
CA ILE A 46 -30.92 4.50 -1.93
C ILE A 46 -31.12 5.45 -3.11
N GLY A 47 -30.07 6.21 -3.44
CA GLY A 47 -29.97 7.06 -4.62
C GLY A 47 -28.54 7.54 -4.77
N ASN A 48 -28.05 7.59 -6.00
CA ASN A 48 -26.69 8.04 -6.30
C ASN A 48 -26.67 8.98 -7.51
N TRP A 49 -25.61 9.76 -7.60
CA TRP A 49 -25.28 10.57 -8.76
C TRP A 49 -23.76 10.61 -8.92
N TYR A 50 -23.33 10.97 -10.12
CA TYR A 50 -21.92 11.05 -10.45
C TYR A 50 -21.39 12.46 -10.15
N CYS A 51 -20.43 12.55 -9.23
CA CYS A 51 -19.76 13.79 -8.83
C CYS A 51 -18.29 13.75 -9.29
N THR A 52 -18.02 14.35 -10.46
CA THR A 52 -16.70 14.40 -11.11
C THR A 52 -16.17 13.03 -11.56
N ASP A 53 -15.59 12.27 -10.66
CA ASP A 53 -14.88 10.99 -10.88
C ASP A 53 -15.27 9.95 -9.81
N SER A 54 -16.38 10.16 -9.11
CA SER A 54 -16.89 9.22 -8.09
C SER A 54 -18.41 9.28 -8.01
N TYR A 55 -19.04 8.15 -7.69
CA TYR A 55 -20.45 8.13 -7.32
C TYR A 55 -20.60 8.58 -5.87
N VAL A 56 -21.55 9.46 -5.61
CA VAL A 56 -21.91 9.90 -4.26
C VAL A 56 -23.42 9.81 -4.10
N GLY A 57 -23.91 9.90 -2.87
CA GLY A 57 -25.33 9.93 -2.60
C GLY A 57 -25.70 9.34 -1.25
N TYR A 58 -26.77 8.57 -1.24
CA TYR A 58 -27.35 7.97 -0.03
C TYR A 58 -27.19 6.46 -0.09
N ILE A 59 -26.63 5.88 0.97
CA ILE A 59 -26.36 4.45 1.07
C ILE A 59 -27.11 3.88 2.27
N MET A 60 -27.68 2.69 2.11
CA MET A 60 -28.17 1.86 3.21
C MET A 60 -27.17 0.73 3.45
N TYR A 61 -26.67 0.64 4.68
CA TYR A 61 -25.75 -0.40 5.10
C TYR A 61 -26.49 -1.51 5.85
N PHE A 62 -26.04 -2.75 5.63
CA PHE A 62 -26.53 -3.93 6.30
C PHE A 62 -25.37 -4.70 6.92
N PHE A 63 -25.56 -5.19 8.14
CA PHE A 63 -24.66 -6.14 8.81
C PHE A 63 -25.41 -7.44 9.04
N ASP A 64 -24.90 -8.55 8.51
CA ASP A 64 -25.59 -9.85 8.48
C ASP A 64 -27.05 -9.73 8.00
N ASP A 65 -27.23 -9.09 6.84
CA ASP A 65 -28.53 -8.80 6.20
C ASP A 65 -29.51 -7.92 6.96
N LYS A 66 -29.13 -7.38 8.13
CA LYS A 66 -29.96 -6.48 8.95
C LYS A 66 -29.52 -5.03 8.75
N PRO A 67 -30.47 -4.08 8.62
CA PRO A 67 -30.12 -2.67 8.45
C PRO A 67 -29.32 -2.18 9.66
N MET A 68 -28.15 -1.58 9.42
CA MET A 68 -27.25 -1.10 10.48
C MET A 68 -27.14 0.42 10.55
N ALA A 69 -27.04 1.07 9.40
CA ALA A 69 -26.87 2.50 9.28
C ALA A 69 -27.36 2.96 7.91
N PHE A 70 -27.63 4.25 7.80
CA PHE A 70 -27.64 4.93 6.50
C PHE A 70 -26.55 6.00 6.48
N SER A 71 -26.07 6.35 5.30
CA SER A 71 -25.13 7.44 5.14
C SER A 71 -25.57 8.43 4.07
N SER A 72 -24.91 9.59 4.08
CA SER A 72 -25.01 10.56 3.00
C SER A 72 -23.67 11.20 2.69
N GLN A 73 -23.34 11.27 1.41
CA GLN A 73 -22.22 12.04 0.89
C GLN A 73 -22.73 12.92 -0.26
N LEU A 74 -22.68 14.24 -0.09
CA LEU A 74 -23.29 15.17 -1.06
C LEU A 74 -22.36 15.58 -2.21
N GLY A 75 -21.06 15.33 -2.07
CA GLY A 75 -20.05 15.61 -3.08
C GLY A 75 -18.78 14.84 -2.79
N ARG A 76 -17.96 14.59 -3.82
CA ARG A 76 -16.74 13.77 -3.72
C ARG A 76 -15.77 14.19 -2.60
N LYS A 77 -15.72 15.50 -2.33
CA LYS A 77 -14.81 16.10 -1.33
C LYS A 77 -15.51 16.42 -0.01
N CYS A 78 -16.73 15.93 0.16
CA CYS A 78 -17.45 15.99 1.43
C CYS A 78 -17.23 14.67 2.18
N ASP A 79 -17.19 14.76 3.50
CA ASP A 79 -17.19 13.58 4.36
C ASP A 79 -18.50 12.81 4.19
N GLU A 80 -18.43 11.48 4.32
CA GLU A 80 -19.62 10.64 4.43
C GLU A 80 -20.17 10.71 5.86
N GLY A 81 -21.39 11.21 6.02
CA GLY A 81 -22.04 11.26 7.32
C GLY A 81 -22.81 9.98 7.61
N PHE A 82 -22.41 9.23 8.64
CA PHE A 82 -23.08 7.99 9.07
C PHE A 82 -24.15 8.25 10.13
N HIS A 83 -25.24 7.49 10.04
CA HIS A 83 -26.35 7.53 10.97
C HIS A 83 -26.76 6.11 11.36
N TRP A 84 -26.35 5.71 12.55
CA TRP A 84 -26.57 4.38 13.11
C TRP A 84 -28.00 4.21 13.65
N PHE A 85 -28.61 3.05 13.41
CA PHE A 85 -29.98 2.80 13.87
C PHE A 85 -30.09 2.48 15.36
N SER A 86 -28.99 2.02 15.98
CA SER A 86 -28.86 1.92 17.44
C SER A 86 -27.39 1.86 17.84
N LEU A 87 -27.11 2.23 19.10
CA LEU A 87 -25.79 2.05 19.70
C LEU A 87 -25.39 0.56 19.74
N GLU A 88 -26.33 -0.32 20.10
CA GLU A 88 -26.09 -1.77 20.14
C GLU A 88 -25.59 -2.33 18.80
N ILE A 89 -26.12 -1.82 17.67
CA ILE A 89 -25.65 -2.25 16.35
C ILE A 89 -24.25 -1.69 16.07
N ALA A 90 -24.00 -0.43 16.40
CA ALA A 90 -22.68 0.18 16.25
C ALA A 90 -21.60 -0.58 17.04
N GLU A 91 -21.90 -0.98 18.28
CA GLU A 91 -21.01 -1.79 19.12
C GLU A 91 -20.73 -3.15 18.49
N LYS A 92 -21.74 -3.86 17.98
CA LYS A 92 -21.55 -5.16 17.30
C LYS A 92 -20.71 -5.05 16.03
N VAL A 93 -20.89 -3.98 15.27
CA VAL A 93 -20.06 -3.75 14.07
C VAL A 93 -18.62 -3.41 14.48
N GLN A 94 -18.43 -2.59 15.52
CA GLN A 94 -17.10 -2.28 16.06
C GLN A 94 -16.35 -3.55 16.50
N GLU A 95 -17.01 -4.43 17.26
CA GLU A 95 -16.44 -5.72 17.68
C GLU A 95 -16.02 -6.57 16.47
N TYR A 96 -16.84 -6.59 15.42
CA TYR A 96 -16.51 -7.29 14.18
C TYR A 96 -15.28 -6.69 13.49
N LEU A 97 -15.20 -5.37 13.34
CA LEU A 97 -14.04 -4.71 12.71
C LEU A 97 -12.75 -5.00 13.48
N ILE A 98 -12.79 -5.00 14.82
CA ILE A 98 -11.65 -5.37 15.66
C ILE A 98 -11.22 -6.83 15.40
N SER A 99 -12.18 -7.74 15.17
CA SER A 99 -11.85 -9.14 14.90
C SER A 99 -11.06 -9.34 13.60
N LEU A 100 -11.26 -8.47 12.60
CA LEU A 100 -10.52 -8.51 11.34
C LEU A 100 -9.04 -8.16 11.52
N ILE A 101 -8.73 -7.22 12.43
CA ILE A 101 -7.34 -6.83 12.76
C ILE A 101 -6.55 -8.02 13.32
N VAL A 102 -7.18 -8.86 14.14
CA VAL A 102 -6.51 -10.00 14.79
C VAL A 102 -6.05 -11.04 13.76
N GLU A 103 -6.77 -11.20 12.65
CA GLU A 103 -6.39 -12.15 11.59
C GLU A 103 -5.16 -11.70 10.79
N GLU A 104 -5.00 -10.39 10.58
CA GLU A 104 -3.89 -9.82 9.80
C GLU A 104 -2.56 -9.72 10.58
N ASN A 105 -2.60 -9.76 11.91
CA ASN A 105 -1.41 -9.60 12.78
C ASN A 105 -0.42 -10.79 12.80
N LYS A 106 -0.39 -11.62 11.75
CA LYS A 106 0.65 -12.64 11.61
C LYS A 106 1.96 -11.97 11.18
N ILE A 107 2.97 -12.06 12.05
CA ILE A 107 4.32 -11.57 11.74
C ILE A 107 4.89 -12.37 10.56
N ASP A 108 4.94 -11.78 9.37
CA ASP A 108 5.62 -12.32 8.19
C ASP A 108 6.98 -11.65 7.99
N VAL A 109 8.02 -12.21 8.61
CA VAL A 109 9.38 -11.68 8.55
C VAL A 109 10.40 -12.76 8.26
N LYS A 110 11.44 -12.41 7.50
CA LYS A 110 12.64 -13.24 7.34
C LYS A 110 13.56 -13.01 8.53
N ILE A 111 13.75 -14.04 9.36
CA ILE A 111 14.64 -13.98 10.53
C ILE A 111 16.08 -14.24 10.08
N CYS A 112 17.01 -13.36 10.46
CA CYS A 112 18.45 -13.55 10.32
C CYS A 112 19.13 -13.46 11.70
N GLY A 113 20.13 -14.31 11.94
CA GLY A 113 20.89 -14.29 13.18
C GLY A 113 21.86 -13.12 13.23
N ILE A 114 21.98 -12.45 14.38
CA ILE A 114 22.89 -11.31 14.56
C ILE A 114 24.37 -11.66 14.32
N ASN A 115 24.73 -12.95 14.45
CA ASN A 115 26.07 -13.48 14.21
C ASN A 115 26.21 -14.19 12.86
N ALA A 116 25.27 -14.02 11.93
CA ALA A 116 25.36 -14.62 10.61
C ALA A 116 26.56 -14.04 9.85
N GLU A 117 27.32 -14.92 9.20
CA GLU A 117 28.41 -14.51 8.31
C GLU A 117 27.82 -13.83 7.07
N VAL A 118 28.37 -12.66 6.73
CA VAL A 118 28.08 -11.92 5.50
C VAL A 118 29.38 -11.79 4.71
N GLN A 119 29.27 -11.62 3.39
CA GLN A 119 30.45 -11.34 2.55
C GLN A 119 31.10 -10.01 2.98
N ASP A 120 32.37 -9.77 2.65
CA ASP A 120 33.06 -8.51 3.02
C ASP A 120 32.64 -7.29 2.16
N ASN A 121 31.79 -7.50 1.17
CA ASN A 121 31.39 -6.53 0.17
C ASN A 121 30.00 -6.86 -0.38
N TYR A 122 29.43 -5.91 -1.10
CA TYR A 122 28.21 -6.10 -1.86
C TYR A 122 28.44 -5.76 -3.34
N ILE A 123 27.50 -6.19 -4.18
CA ILE A 123 27.46 -5.85 -5.61
C ILE A 123 26.32 -4.86 -5.86
N ILE A 124 26.44 -4.08 -6.93
CA ILE A 124 25.36 -3.25 -7.45
C ILE A 124 25.09 -3.75 -8.86
N GLU A 125 23.85 -4.08 -9.19
CA GLU A 125 23.52 -4.74 -10.45
C GLU A 125 23.54 -3.79 -11.65
N PHE A 126 23.14 -2.53 -11.44
CA PHE A 126 22.97 -1.55 -12.52
C PHE A 126 23.68 -0.23 -12.21
N ASN A 127 24.30 0.37 -13.22
CA ASN A 127 25.06 1.61 -13.10
C ASN A 127 24.19 2.81 -12.69
N SER A 128 22.89 2.74 -12.95
CA SER A 128 21.91 3.76 -12.60
C SER A 128 21.72 3.87 -11.08
N GLN A 129 21.95 2.79 -10.34
CA GLN A 129 21.80 2.70 -8.88
C GLN A 129 23.02 3.23 -8.10
N LEU A 130 24.09 3.61 -8.80
CA LEU A 130 25.27 4.18 -8.14
C LEU A 130 24.94 5.49 -7.42
N LEU A 131 25.49 5.63 -6.24
CA LEU A 131 25.51 6.84 -5.41
C LEU A 131 26.94 7.33 -5.29
N SER A 132 27.12 8.64 -5.11
CA SER A 132 28.44 9.27 -5.00
C SER A 132 29.25 8.79 -3.79
N SER A 133 28.59 8.28 -2.76
CA SER A 133 29.22 7.75 -1.54
C SER A 133 29.73 6.31 -1.68
N ASN A 134 29.36 5.59 -2.75
CA ASN A 134 29.77 4.19 -2.90
C ASN A 134 31.30 4.05 -2.95
N ARG A 135 31.81 2.90 -2.47
CA ARG A 135 33.23 2.58 -2.35
C ARG A 135 33.61 1.47 -3.35
N PRO A 136 33.67 1.76 -4.67
CA PRO A 136 33.90 0.74 -5.69
C PRO A 136 35.34 0.22 -5.63
N MET A 137 35.47 -1.08 -5.82
CA MET A 137 36.72 -1.81 -5.88
C MET A 137 36.74 -2.71 -7.10
N LEU A 138 37.85 -2.70 -7.82
CA LEU A 138 38.13 -3.63 -8.92
C LEU A 138 39.35 -4.47 -8.53
N ASN A 139 39.20 -5.80 -8.50
CA ASN A 139 40.27 -6.72 -8.08
C ASN A 139 40.90 -6.39 -6.71
N GLY A 140 40.12 -5.85 -5.77
CA GLY A 140 40.60 -5.47 -4.44
C GLY A 140 41.17 -4.06 -4.32
N GLU A 141 41.32 -3.33 -5.43
CA GLU A 141 41.83 -1.95 -5.42
C GLU A 141 40.70 -0.93 -5.58
N LYS A 142 40.81 0.21 -4.87
CA LYS A 142 39.84 1.30 -4.99
C LYS A 142 39.92 1.94 -6.37
N VAL A 143 38.77 2.24 -6.95
CA VAL A 143 38.65 2.94 -8.24
C VAL A 143 37.73 4.15 -8.09
N GLU A 144 37.78 5.08 -9.04
CA GLU A 144 36.84 6.21 -9.11
C GLU A 144 35.86 5.97 -10.26
N ILE A 145 34.56 6.16 -10.04
CA ILE A 145 33.58 6.12 -11.15
C ILE A 145 33.65 7.45 -11.90
N VAL A 146 34.09 7.40 -13.16
CA VAL A 146 34.21 8.59 -14.02
C VAL A 146 32.89 8.87 -14.74
N LYS A 147 32.27 7.83 -15.31
CA LYS A 147 31.09 8.01 -16.15
C LYS A 147 30.22 6.76 -16.20
N ARG A 148 28.91 6.94 -16.14
CA ARG A 148 27.90 5.89 -16.43
C ARG A 148 27.63 5.86 -17.93
N ILE A 149 27.53 4.67 -18.51
CA ILE A 149 27.21 4.49 -19.93
C ILE A 149 25.76 4.04 -20.02
N LYS A 150 24.91 4.88 -20.63
CA LYS A 150 23.49 4.58 -20.83
C LYS A 150 23.29 4.05 -22.25
N ASN A 151 22.77 2.83 -22.39
CA ASN A 151 22.46 2.20 -23.68
C ASN A 151 20.97 1.86 -23.80
N LYS A 152 20.21 1.82 -22.69
CA LYS A 152 18.78 1.50 -22.65
C LYS A 152 17.99 2.54 -21.87
N ASP A 153 16.72 2.74 -22.22
CA ASP A 153 15.87 3.73 -21.52
C ASP A 153 15.35 3.26 -20.15
N TYR A 154 15.43 1.96 -19.87
CA TYR A 154 14.89 1.36 -18.65
C TYR A 154 15.85 1.37 -17.45
N GLY A 155 17.03 2.00 -17.56
CA GLY A 155 17.96 2.13 -16.43
C GLY A 155 18.66 0.82 -16.01
N ILE A 156 18.62 -0.21 -16.85
CA ILE A 156 19.22 -1.54 -16.61
C ILE A 156 20.63 -1.65 -17.22
N ASP A 157 21.31 -0.52 -17.41
CA ASP A 157 22.64 -0.49 -17.99
C ASP A 157 23.70 -0.87 -16.95
N THR A 158 24.69 -1.66 -17.37
CA THR A 158 25.74 -2.17 -16.49
C THR A 158 27.10 -1.56 -16.76
N ALA A 159 27.36 -1.11 -17.99
CA ALA A 159 28.65 -0.58 -18.40
C ALA A 159 28.96 0.79 -17.79
N LEU A 160 30.20 0.99 -17.33
CA LEU A 160 30.67 2.27 -16.82
C LEU A 160 32.17 2.46 -17.04
N LYS A 161 32.64 3.69 -16.94
CA LYS A 161 34.07 4.03 -16.99
C LYS A 161 34.58 4.29 -15.58
N VAL A 162 35.63 3.58 -15.20
CA VAL A 162 36.37 3.80 -13.93
C VAL A 162 37.75 4.39 -14.20
N ARG A 163 38.31 5.07 -13.20
CA ARG A 163 39.71 5.48 -13.15
C ARG A 163 40.43 4.65 -12.09
N LEU A 164 41.53 4.03 -12.48
CA LEU A 164 42.41 3.22 -11.62
C LEU A 164 43.39 4.13 -10.86
N ALA A 165 44.06 3.59 -9.85
CA ALA A 165 45.02 4.34 -9.03
C ALA A 165 46.21 4.90 -9.83
N ASN A 166 46.59 4.25 -10.94
CA ASN A 166 47.63 4.73 -11.86
C ASN A 166 47.15 5.87 -12.79
N GLY A 167 45.89 6.30 -12.68
CA GLY A 167 45.28 7.34 -13.51
C GLY A 167 44.68 6.84 -14.84
N GLU A 168 44.84 5.55 -15.17
CA GLU A 168 44.26 4.94 -16.38
C GLU A 168 42.74 4.85 -16.26
N GLU A 169 42.02 5.16 -17.33
CA GLU A 169 40.56 5.00 -17.39
C GLU A 169 40.17 3.76 -18.19
N LYS A 170 39.37 2.89 -17.58
CA LYS A 170 38.93 1.61 -18.17
C LYS A 170 37.40 1.53 -18.19
N GLN A 171 36.85 0.96 -19.25
CA GLN A 171 35.43 0.56 -19.27
C GLN A 171 35.28 -0.83 -18.64
N VAL A 172 34.34 -0.96 -17.71
CA VAL A 172 34.05 -2.21 -16.98
C VAL A 172 32.54 -2.41 -16.89
N ASP A 173 32.13 -3.64 -16.59
CA ASP A 173 30.77 -3.91 -16.13
C ASP A 173 30.68 -3.62 -14.63
N ILE A 174 29.59 -2.97 -14.16
CA ILE A 174 29.40 -2.72 -12.73
C ILE A 174 29.36 -4.01 -11.90
N GLN A 175 28.95 -5.12 -12.49
CA GLN A 175 28.89 -6.43 -11.84
C GLN A 175 30.30 -7.02 -11.58
N ASP A 176 31.33 -6.52 -12.27
CA ASP A 176 32.73 -6.85 -11.98
C ASP A 176 33.28 -6.06 -10.77
N LEU A 177 32.54 -5.04 -10.30
CA LEU A 177 32.92 -4.24 -9.15
C LEU A 177 32.35 -4.82 -7.86
N LYS A 178 33.18 -4.75 -6.82
CA LYS A 178 32.77 -4.97 -5.44
C LYS A 178 32.67 -3.64 -4.73
N PHE A 179 31.72 -3.49 -3.83
CA PHE A 179 31.50 -2.28 -3.08
C PHE A 179 31.74 -2.53 -1.60
N GLY A 180 32.64 -1.74 -1.01
CA GLY A 180 32.91 -1.81 0.41
C GLY A 180 31.74 -1.28 1.23
N TYR A 181 31.44 -1.94 2.35
CA TYR A 181 30.47 -1.43 3.33
C TYR A 181 30.91 -0.08 3.92
N TYR A 182 29.94 0.65 4.48
CA TYR A 182 30.16 1.89 5.20
C TYR A 182 30.59 1.65 6.65
N LEU A 183 31.66 0.86 6.82
CA LEU A 183 32.29 0.61 8.10
C LEU A 183 33.45 1.61 8.31
N LYS A 184 33.79 1.87 9.57
CA LYS A 184 34.94 2.67 9.99
C LYS A 184 36.12 1.76 10.32
#